data_AF-A0A3M1H4L5-F1
#
_entry.id   AF-A0A3M1H4L5-F1
#
_cell.length_a   1.000
_cell.length_b   1.000
_cell.length_c   1.000
_cell.angle_alpha   90.00
_cell.angle_beta   90.00
_cell.angle_gamma   90.00
#
_symmetry.space_group_name_H-M   'P 1'
#
loop_
_entity.id
_entity.type
_entity.pdbx_description
1 polymer ?
#
loop_
_entity_poly.entity_id
_entity_poly.type
_entity_poly.pdbx_seq_one_letter_code
_entity_poly.pdbx_strand_id
1 'polypeptide(L)'
;MRSVAFREKNEKYWKKLEFLLAKVEKKGHKNLKPDELTEIMSLYRQTCSSFYLAKSISLDKNLHSYLENLVMQGYLAIYCS
;
A
#
# COMPACT_ATOMS: atom_id res chain seq x y z
N MET A 1 -12.10 18.76 -8.91
CA MET A 1 -11.15 18.14 -9.87
C MET A 1 -9.81 17.65 -9.26
N ARG A 2 -9.39 18.06 -8.04
CA ARG A 2 -8.13 17.56 -7.44
C ARG A 2 -8.15 16.07 -7.05
N SER A 3 -9.31 15.52 -6.70
CA SER A 3 -9.47 14.16 -6.16
C SER A 3 -9.24 13.03 -7.18
N VAL A 4 -9.60 13.24 -8.45
CA VAL A 4 -9.50 12.19 -9.50
C VAL A 4 -8.05 12.03 -9.98
N ALA A 5 -7.36 13.14 -10.23
CA ALA A 5 -5.95 13.11 -10.62
C ALA A 5 -5.04 12.53 -9.52
N PHE A 6 -5.42 12.73 -8.25
CA PHE A 6 -4.74 12.09 -7.12
C PHE A 6 -4.96 10.58 -7.13
N ARG A 7 -6.18 10.12 -7.42
CA ARG A 7 -6.51 8.69 -7.53
C ARG A 7 -5.73 8.02 -8.65
N GLU A 8 -5.73 8.58 -9.86
CA GLU A 8 -5.06 7.97 -11.02
C GLU A 8 -3.54 7.84 -10.84
N LYS A 9 -2.90 8.84 -10.22
CA LYS A 9 -1.46 8.77 -9.94
C LYS A 9 -1.16 7.73 -8.87
N ASN A 10 -1.93 7.70 -7.79
CA ASN A 10 -1.65 6.85 -6.65
C ASN A 10 -2.11 5.40 -6.84
N GLU A 11 -3.14 5.15 -7.64
CA GLU A 11 -3.67 3.81 -7.92
C GLU A 11 -2.59 2.87 -8.48
N LYS A 12 -1.67 3.40 -9.31
CA LYS A 12 -0.54 2.62 -9.82
C LYS A 12 0.37 2.11 -8.71
N TYR A 13 0.63 2.93 -7.69
CA TYR A 13 1.45 2.54 -6.55
C TYR A 13 0.71 1.57 -5.64
N TRP A 14 -0.59 1.78 -5.43
CA TRP A 14 -1.42 0.89 -4.63
C TRP A 14 -1.52 -0.51 -5.23
N LYS A 15 -1.82 -0.61 -6.52
CA LYS A 15 -1.85 -1.89 -7.25
C LYS A 15 -0.48 -2.59 -7.23
N LYS A 16 0.61 -1.83 -7.30
CA LYS A 16 1.97 -2.39 -7.24
C LYS A 16 2.27 -2.95 -5.84
N LEU A 17 1.91 -2.22 -4.79
CA LEU A 17 2.03 -2.70 -3.40
C LEU A 17 1.16 -3.94 -3.18
N GLU A 18 -0.11 -3.92 -3.57
CA GLU A 18 -1.05 -5.04 -3.47
C GLU A 18 -0.51 -6.30 -4.17
N PHE A 19 0.05 -6.15 -5.37
CA PHE A 19 0.65 -7.26 -6.10
C PHE A 19 1.86 -7.86 -5.37
N LEU A 20 2.73 -7.02 -4.79
CA LEU A 20 3.88 -7.49 -4.01
C LEU A 20 3.43 -8.18 -2.73
N LEU A 21 2.42 -7.65 -2.03
CA LEU A 21 1.86 -8.26 -0.83
C LEU A 21 1.20 -9.62 -1.12
N ALA A 22 0.40 -9.71 -2.18
CA ALA A 22 -0.19 -10.98 -2.62
C ALA A 22 0.87 -12.01 -3.02
N LYS A 23 1.98 -11.56 -3.63
CA LYS A 23 3.12 -12.41 -3.98
C LYS A 23 3.86 -12.89 -2.73
N VAL A 24 3.99 -12.05 -1.70
CA VAL A 24 4.53 -12.39 -0.38
C VAL A 24 3.65 -13.42 0.33
N GLU A 25 2.33 -13.20 0.40
CA GLU A 25 1.38 -14.14 1.00
C GLU A 25 1.42 -15.51 0.29
N LYS A 26 1.47 -15.52 -1.05
CA LYS A 26 1.52 -16.77 -1.83
C LYS A 26 2.84 -17.52 -1.75
N LYS A 27 3.98 -16.81 -1.73
CA LYS A 27 5.32 -17.46 -1.66
C LYS A 27 5.73 -17.81 -0.23
N GLY A 28 4.98 -17.31 0.77
CA GLY A 28 5.25 -17.48 2.18
C GLY A 28 6.37 -16.55 2.67
N HIS A 29 6.20 -16.04 3.90
CA HIS A 29 7.16 -15.15 4.58
C HIS A 29 8.60 -15.70 4.60
N LYS A 30 8.78 -17.02 4.49
CA LYS A 30 10.10 -17.68 4.48
C LYS A 30 10.99 -17.38 3.26
N ASN A 31 10.43 -16.87 2.16
CA ASN A 31 11.20 -16.62 0.93
C ASN A 31 11.31 -15.13 0.57
N LEU A 32 11.00 -14.24 1.53
CA LEU A 32 11.11 -12.80 1.36
C LEU A 32 12.59 -12.42 1.29
N LYS A 33 13.01 -11.97 0.11
CA LYS A 33 14.36 -11.44 -0.07
C LYS A 33 14.44 -10.05 0.57
N PRO A 34 15.58 -9.68 1.18
CA PRO A 34 15.77 -8.35 1.78
C PRO A 34 15.57 -7.19 0.79
N ASP A 35 15.86 -7.39 -0.51
CA ASP A 35 15.51 -6.43 -1.58
C ASP A 35 14.01 -6.20 -1.72
N GLU A 36 13.19 -7.26 -1.70
CA GLU A 36 11.74 -7.15 -1.83
C GLU A 36 11.15 -6.49 -0.57
N LEU A 37 11.71 -6.76 0.62
CA LEU A 37 11.33 -6.08 1.86
C LEU A 37 11.59 -4.57 1.77
N THR A 38 12.74 -4.17 1.22
CA THR A 38 13.11 -2.76 1.03
C THR A 38 12.18 -2.07 0.02
N GLU A 39 11.83 -2.76 -1.07
CA GLU A 39 10.87 -2.28 -2.06
C GLU A 39 9.46 -2.11 -1.44
N ILE A 40 9.00 -3.09 -0.67
CA ILE A 40 7.72 -3.02 0.06
C ILE A 40 7.74 -1.86 1.05
N MET A 41 8.80 -1.67 1.84
CA MET A 41 8.91 -0.56 2.79
C MET A 41 8.86 0.81 2.09
N SER A 42 9.50 0.95 0.92
CA SER A 42 9.48 2.18 0.13
C SER A 42 8.09 2.47 -0.44
N LEU A 43 7.43 1.46 -1.02
CA LEU A 43 6.08 1.57 -1.56
C LEU A 43 5.03 1.78 -0.46
N TYR A 44 5.21 1.15 0.69
CA TYR A 44 4.40 1.35 1.89
C TYR A 44 4.49 2.80 2.36
N ARG A 45 5.70 3.37 2.49
CA ARG A 45 5.89 4.78 2.87
C ARG A 45 5.20 5.74 1.90
N GLN A 46 5.34 5.54 0.59
CA GLN A 46 4.65 6.35 -0.42
C GLN A 46 3.12 6.24 -0.31
N THR A 47 2.61 5.03 -0.10
CA THR A 47 1.18 4.76 0.08
C THR A 47 0.66 5.43 1.35
N CYS A 48 1.44 5.40 2.43
CA CYS A 48 1.09 6.00 3.73
C CYS A 48 1.02 7.53 3.64
N SER A 49 1.99 8.19 2.98
CA SER A 49 1.91 9.64 2.71
C SER A 49 0.68 9.98 1.86
N SER A 50 0.37 9.15 0.87
CA SER A 50 -0.79 9.35 0.00
C SER A 50 -2.13 9.14 0.73
N PHE A 51 -2.17 8.18 1.66
CA PHE A 51 -3.30 7.94 2.54
C PHE A 51 -3.54 9.11 3.51
N TYR A 52 -2.47 9.64 4.12
CA TYR A 52 -2.59 10.80 5.01
C TYR A 52 -3.10 12.04 4.26
N LEU A 53 -2.64 12.23 3.02
CA LEU A 53 -3.16 13.28 2.15
C LEU A 53 -4.64 13.05 1.83
N ALA A 54 -5.03 11.81 1.45
CA ALA A 54 -6.41 11.44 1.16
C ALA A 54 -7.35 11.63 2.36
N LYS A 55 -6.86 11.35 3.58
CA LYS A 55 -7.57 11.59 4.84
C LYS A 55 -7.78 13.07 5.09
N SER A 56 -6.79 13.91 4.77
CA SER A 56 -6.88 15.37 4.93
C SER A 56 -7.87 16.03 3.96
N ILE A 57 -8.15 15.43 2.81
CA ILE A 57 -9.07 15.97 1.79
C ILE A 57 -10.44 15.27 1.79
N SER A 58 -10.71 14.40 2.77
CA SER A 58 -11.97 13.65 2.92
C SER A 58 -12.43 13.00 1.61
N LEU A 59 -11.55 12.25 0.94
CA LEU A 59 -12.01 11.34 -0.11
C LEU A 59 -12.84 10.22 0.51
N ASP A 60 -13.94 9.86 -0.15
CA ASP A 60 -14.90 8.81 0.18
C ASP A 60 -14.45 7.73 1.18
N LYS A 61 -15.33 7.42 2.16
CA LYS A 61 -15.15 6.33 3.12
C LYS A 61 -14.72 5.00 2.48
N ASN A 62 -15.20 4.71 1.27
CA ASN A 62 -14.86 3.48 0.57
C ASN A 62 -13.39 3.42 0.16
N LEU A 63 -12.81 4.56 -0.27
CA LEU A 63 -11.39 4.64 -0.57
C LEU A 63 -10.54 4.57 0.70
N HIS A 64 -11.02 5.21 1.78
CA HIS A 64 -10.34 5.16 3.07
C HIS A 64 -10.17 3.72 3.55
N SER A 65 -11.25 2.93 3.54
CA SER A 65 -11.21 1.53 3.98
C SER A 65 -10.34 0.66 3.08
N TYR A 66 -10.34 0.88 1.76
CA TYR A 66 -9.44 0.20 0.84
C TYR A 66 -7.97 0.46 1.18
N LEU A 67 -7.59 1.73 1.37
CA LEU A 67 -6.22 2.10 1.71
C LEU A 67 -5.80 1.64 3.10
N GLU A 68 -6.71 1.69 4.07
CA GLU A 68 -6.47 1.17 5.42
C GLU A 68 -6.15 -0.32 5.38
N ASN A 69 -6.92 -1.11 4.63
CA ASN A 69 -6.67 -2.54 4.47
C ASN A 69 -5.32 -2.82 3.78
N LEU A 70 -5.01 -2.07 2.72
CA LEU A 70 -3.74 -2.19 2.01
C LEU A 70 -2.52 -1.87 2.91
N VAL A 71 -2.63 -0.82 3.73
CA VAL A 71 -1.62 -0.45 4.74
C VAL A 71 -1.52 -1.54 5.81
N MET A 72 -2.63 -2.09 6.27
CA MET A 72 -2.66 -3.17 7.27
C MET A 72 -1.95 -4.43 6.76
N GLN A 73 -2.21 -4.85 5.51
CA GLN A 73 -1.50 -5.97 4.88
C GLN A 73 -0.01 -5.67 4.70
N GLY A 74 0.35 -4.44 4.33
CA GLY A 74 1.74 -3.99 4.27
C GLY A 74 2.46 -4.09 5.61
N TYR A 75 1.80 -3.65 6.69
CA TYR A 75 2.33 -3.76 8.04
C TYR A 75 2.54 -5.22 8.44
N LEU A 76 1.57 -6.11 8.17
CA LEU A 76 1.70 -7.53 8.46
C LEU A 76 2.87 -8.16 7.69
N ALA A 77 3.05 -7.83 6.41
CA ALA A 77 4.17 -8.34 5.62
C ALA A 77 5.55 -7.88 6.11
N ILE A 78 5.65 -6.68 6.71
CA ILE A 78 6.91 -6.12 7.22
C ILE A 78 7.22 -6.60 8.65
N TYR A 79 6.21 -6.60 9.53
CA TYR A 79 6.40 -6.80 10.97
C TYR A 79 6.03 -8.20 11.47
N CYS A 80 5.24 -8.97 10.71
CA CYS A 80 4.82 -10.32 11.08
C CYS A 80 5.64 -11.42 10.36
N SER A 81 6.73 -11.05 9.67
CA SER A 81 7.65 -12.00 9.02
C SER A 81 8.61 -12.66 10.01
#